data_AF-A0A352Z2B7-F1
#
_entry.id   AF-A0A352Z2B7-F1
#
_cell.length_a   1.000
_cell.length_b   1.000
_cell.length_c   1.000
_cell.angle_alpha   90.00
_cell.angle_beta   90.00
_cell.angle_gamma   90.00
#
_symmetry.space_group_name_H-M   'P 1'
#
loop_
_entity.id
_entity.type
_entity.pdbx_description
1 polymer ?
#
loop_
_entity_poly.entity_id
_entity_poly.type
_entity_poly.pdbx_seq_one_letter_code
_entity_poly.pdbx_strand_id
1 'polypeptide(L)'
;TTGYGNTAKGFGALQLTTEGNQNTAIGYFSGSFSNKSLTGERNTFIGANTGYTNGTITNSTAIGADVILANSNTVILGNNANVGIGTTNPVYKLDVSGTANLNNSIASGIAMRCNGAEALWYNGTYFSWGHDATYNYFADPVTIGTAGAPGYTLVVNGTAAKTDGGSWSVLSDLRLKDLVGNYDKGLKEILDLQAVRFTYKEGNSRQLTPDVEQIGFIAQDVQKIFPEAVDECKDGYLDFNMHPVNVAMVNAIKELKAENNDLKARLEKLESIIDTEAKR
;
A
#
# COMPACT_ATOMS: atom_id res chain seq x y z
N THR A 1 46.49 33.57 14.10
CA THR A 1 45.17 33.10 14.52
C THR A 1 44.75 33.90 15.75
N THR A 2 43.61 34.60 15.67
CA THR A 2 42.89 35.21 16.80
C THR A 2 41.75 34.31 17.29
N GLY A 3 41.47 33.22 16.57
CA GLY A 3 40.46 32.24 16.94
C GLY A 3 40.86 31.43 18.18
N TYR A 4 39.93 31.20 19.09
CA TYR A 4 40.14 30.47 20.35
C TYR A 4 39.42 29.12 20.37
N GLY A 5 39.90 28.21 21.22
CA GLY A 5 39.26 26.90 21.44
C GLY A 5 39.40 25.91 20.27
N ASN A 6 40.34 26.12 19.35
CA ASN A 6 40.57 25.22 18.22
C ASN A 6 41.48 24.04 18.60
N THR A 7 41.22 22.87 18.03
CA THR A 7 42.09 21.69 18.09
C THR A 7 42.61 21.39 16.69
N ALA A 8 43.94 21.33 16.52
CA ALA A 8 44.57 20.99 15.25
C ALA A 8 45.62 19.89 15.46
N LYS A 9 45.45 18.73 14.81
CA LYS A 9 46.36 17.60 14.90
C LYS A 9 46.64 16.98 13.53
N GLY A 10 47.87 17.17 13.04
CA GLY A 10 48.32 16.70 11.74
C GLY A 10 49.07 17.79 11.00
N PHE A 11 49.90 17.39 10.03
CA PHE A 11 50.64 18.36 9.22
C PHE A 11 49.66 19.23 8.41
N GLY A 12 49.75 20.55 8.57
CA GLY A 12 48.89 21.50 7.86
C GLY A 12 47.43 21.56 8.35
N ALA A 13 47.08 20.90 9.46
CA ALA A 13 45.73 20.97 10.03
C ALA A 13 45.39 22.40 10.51
N LEU A 14 44.24 22.94 10.10
CA LEU A 14 43.79 24.32 10.37
C LEU A 14 44.81 25.42 10.01
N GLN A 15 45.79 25.14 9.15
CA GLN A 15 46.94 26.03 8.90
C GLN A 15 46.53 27.44 8.43
N LEU A 16 45.37 27.57 7.80
CA LEU A 16 44.86 28.82 7.24
C LEU A 16 43.84 29.53 8.14
N THR A 17 43.56 29.03 9.35
CA THR A 17 42.54 29.61 10.25
C THR A 17 43.01 30.95 10.82
N THR A 18 42.32 32.05 10.50
CA THR A 18 42.64 33.38 11.04
C THR A 18 41.77 33.73 12.23
N GLU A 19 40.45 33.52 12.16
CA GLU A 19 39.47 34.03 13.14
C GLU A 19 38.46 32.98 13.64
N GLY A 20 38.32 31.82 12.98
CA GLY A 20 37.33 30.81 13.35
C GLY A 20 37.59 30.19 14.73
N ASN A 21 36.52 30.04 15.53
CA ASN A 21 36.58 29.52 16.91
C ASN A 21 36.05 28.08 17.00
N GLN A 22 36.52 27.34 18.01
CA GLN A 22 35.97 26.03 18.40
C GLN A 22 35.94 24.98 17.27
N ASN A 23 36.89 25.05 16.34
CA ASN A 23 37.03 24.07 15.27
C ASN A 23 37.97 22.94 15.69
N THR A 24 37.65 21.71 15.29
CA THR A 24 38.51 20.54 15.46
C THR A 24 38.95 20.05 14.10
N ALA A 25 40.25 19.88 13.87
CA ALA A 25 40.79 19.24 12.68
C ALA A 25 41.86 18.20 13.01
N ILE A 26 41.67 16.99 12.50
CA ILE A 26 42.55 15.84 12.71
C ILE A 26 42.83 15.18 11.36
N GLY A 27 44.07 15.25 10.90
CA GLY A 27 44.51 14.70 9.62
C GLY A 27 45.55 15.56 8.90
N TYR A 28 46.14 15.01 7.83
CA TYR A 28 47.00 15.76 6.91
C TYR A 28 46.15 16.80 6.17
N PHE A 29 46.50 18.09 6.28
CA PHE A 29 45.75 19.22 5.72
C PHE A 29 44.24 19.23 6.03
N SER A 30 43.81 18.65 7.15
CA SER A 30 42.41 18.68 7.57
C SER A 30 41.98 20.10 7.97
N GLY A 31 40.75 20.49 7.61
CA GLY A 31 40.24 21.84 7.84
C GLY A 31 41.03 22.91 7.09
N SER A 32 41.55 22.58 5.91
CA SER A 32 42.28 23.50 5.03
C SER A 32 41.76 23.36 3.61
N PHE A 33 41.53 24.48 2.91
CA PHE A 33 41.16 24.42 1.49
C PHE A 33 41.58 25.69 0.73
N SER A 34 42.31 25.50 -0.37
CA SER A 34 42.58 26.49 -1.41
C SER A 34 42.92 27.91 -0.93
N ASN A 35 43.83 28.04 0.05
CA ASN A 35 44.27 29.33 0.61
C ASN A 35 43.14 30.21 1.21
N LYS A 36 41.95 29.64 1.46
CA LYS A 36 40.84 30.35 2.10
C LYS A 36 40.97 30.22 3.61
N SER A 37 40.88 31.35 4.31
CA SER A 37 40.85 31.29 5.76
C SER A 37 39.50 30.79 6.29
N LEU A 38 39.54 29.89 7.26
CA LEU A 38 38.35 29.51 8.03
C LEU A 38 38.06 30.59 9.08
N THR A 39 36.99 31.35 8.88
CA THR A 39 36.44 32.31 9.84
C THR A 39 35.20 31.78 10.55
N GLY A 40 34.58 30.73 10.01
CA GLY A 40 33.46 30.04 10.65
C GLY A 40 33.86 29.17 11.84
N GLU A 41 32.86 28.78 12.63
CA GLU A 41 33.03 28.22 13.97
C GLU A 41 32.33 26.87 14.16
N ARG A 42 32.77 26.12 15.18
CA ARG A 42 32.15 24.85 15.62
C ARG A 42 32.13 23.78 14.52
N ASN A 43 33.19 23.72 13.72
CA ASN A 43 33.33 22.68 12.69
C ASN A 43 34.23 21.54 13.14
N THR A 44 33.98 20.35 12.63
CA THR A 44 34.82 19.16 12.85
C THR A 44 35.32 18.61 11.52
N PHE A 45 36.62 18.42 11.38
CA PHE A 45 37.30 17.91 10.19
C PHE A 45 38.14 16.68 10.57
N ILE A 46 37.75 15.49 10.14
CA ILE A 46 38.45 14.25 10.46
C ILE A 46 38.74 13.49 9.18
N GLY A 47 40.01 13.43 8.79
CA GLY A 47 40.47 12.81 7.55
C GLY A 47 41.44 13.70 6.77
N ALA A 48 42.29 13.07 5.97
CA ALA A 48 43.24 13.79 5.11
C ALA A 48 42.51 14.68 4.11
N ASN A 49 43.00 15.90 3.91
CA ASN A 49 42.45 16.91 3.01
C ASN A 49 40.95 17.19 3.18
N THR A 50 40.40 16.97 4.38
CA THR A 50 39.06 17.46 4.70
C THR A 50 39.06 18.98 4.66
N GLY A 51 38.03 19.61 4.11
CA GLY A 51 38.06 21.04 3.84
C GLY A 51 36.69 21.67 3.64
N TYR A 52 36.67 22.87 3.05
CA TYR A 52 35.48 23.68 2.86
C TYR A 52 35.58 24.52 1.58
N THR A 53 34.47 24.74 0.89
CA THR A 53 34.46 25.64 -0.28
C THR A 53 34.38 27.12 0.11
N ASN A 54 33.84 27.43 1.29
CA ASN A 54 33.66 28.78 1.83
C ASN A 54 34.19 28.86 3.28
N GLY A 55 34.99 29.88 3.58
CA GLY A 55 35.61 30.10 4.88
C GLY A 55 34.63 30.41 6.02
N THR A 56 33.37 30.74 5.71
CA THR A 56 32.34 31.09 6.71
C THR A 56 31.48 29.89 7.17
N ILE A 57 31.80 28.66 6.76
CA ILE A 57 31.05 27.47 7.16
C ILE A 57 31.08 27.30 8.69
N THR A 58 29.93 27.04 9.29
CA THR A 58 29.76 26.87 10.74
C THR A 58 28.90 25.64 11.05
N ASN A 59 29.07 25.09 12.27
CA ASN A 59 28.28 23.97 12.79
C ASN A 59 28.23 22.77 11.82
N SER A 60 29.39 22.40 11.26
CA SER A 60 29.46 21.35 10.25
C SER A 60 30.55 20.33 10.52
N THR A 61 30.35 19.10 10.07
CA THR A 61 31.26 17.97 10.30
C THR A 61 31.61 17.27 9.00
N ALA A 62 32.90 17.17 8.69
CA ALA A 62 33.46 16.38 7.62
C ALA A 62 34.21 15.18 8.20
N ILE A 63 33.80 13.96 7.84
CA ILE A 63 34.47 12.73 8.25
C ILE A 63 34.77 11.90 7.01
N GLY A 64 36.05 11.60 6.77
CA GLY A 64 36.53 10.85 5.60
C GLY A 64 37.52 11.65 4.76
N ALA A 65 38.45 10.97 4.08
CA ALA A 65 39.44 11.64 3.24
C ALA A 65 38.78 12.44 2.12
N ASP A 66 39.32 13.63 1.84
CA ASP A 66 38.92 14.53 0.76
C ASP A 66 37.44 15.00 0.83
N VAL A 67 36.79 14.92 2.00
CA VAL A 67 35.45 15.48 2.21
C VAL A 67 35.51 17.01 2.26
N ILE A 68 34.78 17.67 1.36
CA ILE A 68 34.70 19.13 1.27
C ILE A 68 33.29 19.60 1.66
N LEU A 69 33.20 20.43 2.71
CA LEU A 69 31.96 21.05 3.14
C LEU A 69 31.60 22.23 2.22
N ALA A 70 30.34 22.31 1.81
CA ALA A 70 29.84 23.42 1.00
C ALA A 70 28.87 24.35 1.76
N ASN A 71 28.23 23.86 2.81
CA ASN A 71 27.19 24.57 3.55
C ASN A 71 27.37 24.38 5.06
N SER A 72 26.90 25.36 5.83
CA SER A 72 26.78 25.28 7.28
C SER A 72 25.66 24.32 7.72
N ASN A 73 25.70 23.86 8.98
CA ASN A 73 24.72 22.93 9.56
C ASN A 73 24.64 21.57 8.85
N THR A 74 25.77 21.05 8.37
CA THR A 74 25.82 19.77 7.65
C THR A 74 26.77 18.77 8.28
N VAL A 75 26.45 17.48 8.16
CA VAL A 75 27.39 16.39 8.39
C VAL A 75 27.57 15.66 7.07
N ILE A 76 28.79 15.63 6.55
CA ILE A 76 29.16 14.84 5.38
C ILE A 76 30.06 13.71 5.83
N LEU A 77 29.59 12.48 5.66
CA LEU A 77 30.28 11.25 6.06
C LEU A 77 30.71 10.48 4.82
N GLY A 78 32.02 10.54 4.54
CA GLY A 78 32.68 9.88 3.42
C GLY A 78 32.71 10.71 2.13
N ASN A 79 33.72 10.46 1.30
CA ASN A 79 33.78 10.91 -0.09
C ASN A 79 33.84 9.66 -0.98
N ASN A 80 32.77 9.40 -1.75
CA ASN A 80 32.56 8.13 -2.46
C ASN A 80 32.62 6.85 -1.59
N ALA A 81 32.65 6.97 -0.26
CA ALA A 81 32.60 5.85 0.66
C ALA A 81 31.15 5.33 0.86
N ASN A 82 31.03 4.16 1.47
CA ASN A 82 29.78 3.56 1.92
C ASN A 82 29.78 3.49 3.45
N VAL A 83 28.63 3.75 4.08
CA VAL A 83 28.47 3.74 5.54
C VAL A 83 27.83 2.42 5.96
N GLY A 84 28.59 1.59 6.67
CA GLY A 84 28.11 0.36 7.28
C GLY A 84 27.72 0.56 8.74
N ILE A 85 26.53 0.12 9.13
CA ILE A 85 26.11 0.03 10.54
C ILE A 85 25.86 -1.45 10.85
N GLY A 86 26.67 -2.03 11.74
CA GLY A 86 26.62 -3.47 12.03
C GLY A 86 27.18 -4.36 10.92
N THR A 87 27.76 -3.80 9.86
CA THR A 87 28.41 -4.53 8.76
C THR A 87 29.81 -3.99 8.48
N THR A 88 30.73 -4.87 8.06
CA THR A 88 32.09 -4.51 7.65
C THR A 88 32.26 -4.40 6.14
N ASN A 89 31.25 -4.81 5.36
CA ASN A 89 31.30 -4.79 3.89
C ASN A 89 30.02 -4.15 3.31
N PRO A 90 29.80 -2.83 3.51
CA PRO A 90 28.63 -2.15 3.00
C PRO A 90 28.66 -2.06 1.47
N VAL A 91 27.66 -2.64 0.79
CA VAL A 91 27.57 -2.64 -0.69
C VAL A 91 26.72 -1.49 -1.24
N TYR A 92 25.91 -0.87 -0.38
CA TYR A 92 25.15 0.34 -0.67
C TYR A 92 25.69 1.55 0.11
N LYS A 93 25.28 2.76 -0.28
CA LYS A 93 25.76 4.00 0.34
C LYS A 93 25.48 4.07 1.84
N LEU A 94 24.32 3.56 2.25
CA LEU A 94 23.99 3.26 3.63
C LEU A 94 23.58 1.79 3.68
N ASP A 95 24.28 0.99 4.48
CA ASP A 95 24.03 -0.44 4.63
C ASP A 95 23.95 -0.78 6.12
N VAL A 96 22.80 -1.26 6.56
CA VAL A 96 22.50 -1.52 7.97
C VAL A 96 22.25 -3.01 8.14
N SER A 97 23.17 -3.71 8.80
CA SER A 97 22.94 -5.09 9.23
C SER A 97 22.20 -5.08 10.57
N GLY A 98 20.88 -4.99 10.50
CA GLY A 98 19.99 -4.89 11.66
C GLY A 98 18.78 -4.00 11.39
N THR A 99 18.06 -3.64 12.45
CA THR A 99 16.89 -2.77 12.35
C THR A 99 17.31 -1.29 12.27
N ALA A 100 16.78 -0.59 11.27
CA ALA A 100 16.79 0.88 11.24
C ALA A 100 15.43 1.40 11.72
N ASN A 101 15.43 2.26 12.73
CA ASN A 101 14.23 2.95 13.18
C ASN A 101 14.19 4.35 12.54
N LEU A 102 13.26 4.56 11.61
CA LEU A 102 13.07 5.84 10.93
C LEU A 102 11.91 6.58 11.58
N ASN A 103 11.96 7.92 11.58
CA ASN A 103 10.89 8.77 12.11
C ASN A 103 10.64 8.64 13.63
N ASN A 104 11.66 8.24 14.39
CA ASN A 104 11.55 8.14 15.85
C ASN A 104 11.31 9.51 16.49
N SER A 105 10.48 9.54 17.54
CA SER A 105 10.11 10.77 18.27
C SER A 105 9.31 11.81 17.46
N ILE A 106 8.73 11.40 16.33
CA ILE A 106 7.79 12.22 15.56
C ILE A 106 6.39 11.61 15.68
N ALA A 107 5.40 12.44 16.01
CA ALA A 107 4.02 11.99 16.18
C ALA A 107 3.36 11.60 14.85
N SER A 108 3.62 12.37 13.80
CA SER A 108 3.11 12.13 12.45
C SER A 108 3.98 12.84 11.41
N GLY A 109 4.32 12.17 10.31
CA GLY A 109 5.15 12.74 9.25
C GLY A 109 5.84 11.73 8.35
N ILE A 110 6.63 12.26 7.42
CA ILE A 110 7.38 11.50 6.41
C ILE A 110 8.57 10.80 7.07
N ALA A 111 8.60 9.48 6.99
CA ALA A 111 9.71 8.65 7.48
C ALA A 111 10.85 8.52 6.45
N MET A 112 10.53 8.52 5.15
CA MET A 112 11.52 8.37 4.08
C MET A 112 11.07 9.08 2.81
N ARG A 113 12.02 9.73 2.12
CA ARG A 113 11.85 10.28 0.77
C ARG A 113 12.73 9.54 -0.24
N CYS A 114 12.24 9.35 -1.46
CA CYS A 114 12.99 8.83 -2.60
C CYS A 114 13.00 9.90 -3.71
N ASN A 115 14.18 10.41 -4.06
CA ASN A 115 14.33 11.48 -5.06
C ASN A 115 13.41 12.70 -4.82
N GLY A 116 13.29 13.12 -3.56
CA GLY A 116 12.42 14.22 -3.14
C GLY A 116 10.94 13.85 -2.96
N ALA A 117 10.45 12.75 -3.53
CA ALA A 117 9.09 12.26 -3.33
C ALA A 117 8.94 11.50 -2.01
N GLU A 118 7.75 11.50 -1.43
CA GLU A 118 7.45 10.68 -0.25
C GLU A 118 7.46 9.19 -0.60
N ALA A 119 8.14 8.39 0.22
CA ALA A 119 8.21 6.93 0.06
C ALA A 119 7.55 6.18 1.23
N LEU A 120 7.74 6.67 2.46
CA LEU A 120 7.17 6.09 3.67
C LEU A 120 6.69 7.21 4.59
N TRP A 121 5.48 7.05 5.12
CA TRP A 121 4.85 8.00 6.05
C TRP A 121 4.28 7.27 7.27
N TYR A 122 4.15 7.97 8.40
CA TYR A 122 3.64 7.41 9.67
C TYR A 122 2.74 8.42 10.40
N ASN A 123 1.65 7.97 11.02
CA ASN A 123 0.72 8.84 11.79
C ASN A 123 0.71 8.64 13.30
N GLY A 124 1.65 7.86 13.86
CA GLY A 124 1.62 7.51 15.27
C GLY A 124 0.96 6.16 15.57
N THR A 125 0.28 5.54 14.59
CA THR A 125 -0.35 4.21 14.74
C THR A 125 0.03 3.26 13.60
N TYR A 126 -0.01 3.75 12.36
CA TYR A 126 0.24 2.98 11.15
C TYR A 126 1.22 3.70 10.25
N PHE A 127 1.90 2.93 9.39
CA PHE A 127 2.66 3.48 8.28
C PHE A 127 1.89 3.32 6.97
N SER A 128 2.22 4.17 5.98
CA SER A 128 1.69 4.09 4.63
C SER A 128 2.80 4.26 3.60
N TRP A 129 2.62 3.65 2.43
CA TRP A 129 3.41 3.90 1.23
C TRP A 129 2.66 4.88 0.34
N GLY A 130 3.32 5.99 -0.02
CA GLY A 130 2.77 7.02 -0.92
C GLY A 130 1.48 7.68 -0.42
N HIS A 131 1.44 8.13 0.85
CA HIS A 131 0.30 8.85 1.43
C HIS A 131 -0.10 10.07 0.59
N ASP A 132 0.88 10.86 0.14
CA ASP A 132 0.67 12.05 -0.70
C ASP A 132 0.88 11.77 -2.21
N ALA A 133 1.08 10.51 -2.61
CA ALA A 133 1.29 10.16 -4.00
C ALA A 133 -0.05 10.13 -4.78
N THR A 134 -0.03 10.52 -6.06
CA THR A 134 -1.22 10.41 -6.92
C THR A 134 -1.64 8.96 -7.14
N TYR A 135 -0.68 8.03 -7.19
CA TYR A 135 -0.92 6.59 -7.25
C TYR A 135 0.28 5.84 -6.65
N ASN A 136 0.00 4.66 -6.09
CA ASN A 136 1.02 3.66 -5.80
C ASN A 136 1.09 2.69 -6.99
N TYR A 137 2.28 2.58 -7.61
CA TYR A 137 2.51 1.65 -8.71
C TYR A 137 3.26 0.42 -8.20
N PHE A 138 2.59 -0.73 -8.27
CA PHE A 138 3.20 -2.03 -8.00
C PHE A 138 3.45 -2.73 -9.33
N ALA A 139 4.73 -2.97 -9.65
CA ALA A 139 5.12 -3.68 -10.86
C ALA A 139 4.72 -5.16 -10.82
N ASP A 140 4.68 -5.72 -9.62
CA ASP A 140 4.32 -7.11 -9.34
C ASP A 140 2.93 -7.20 -8.68
N PRO A 141 2.25 -8.36 -8.76
CA PRO A 141 1.00 -8.60 -8.07
C PRO A 141 1.05 -8.31 -6.57
N VAL A 142 0.03 -7.62 -6.06
CA VAL A 142 -0.18 -7.46 -4.63
C VAL A 142 -0.99 -8.65 -4.12
N THR A 143 -0.42 -9.42 -3.21
CA THR A 143 -1.09 -10.56 -2.58
C THR A 143 -1.27 -10.32 -1.08
N ILE A 144 -2.45 -10.62 -0.56
CA ILE A 144 -2.80 -10.46 0.87
C ILE A 144 -3.28 -11.81 1.38
N GLY A 145 -2.60 -12.36 2.39
CA GLY A 145 -2.96 -13.66 2.99
C GLY A 145 -2.65 -14.90 2.12
N THR A 146 -1.99 -14.73 0.98
CA THR A 146 -1.53 -15.83 0.10
C THR A 146 -0.25 -15.43 -0.63
N ALA A 147 0.51 -16.41 -1.13
CA ALA A 147 1.72 -16.19 -1.93
C ALA A 147 1.54 -16.60 -3.41
N GLY A 148 0.35 -17.02 -3.84
CA GLY A 148 0.16 -17.60 -5.17
C GLY A 148 -1.22 -17.35 -5.78
N ALA A 149 -1.23 -16.69 -6.94
CA ALA A 149 -2.36 -16.58 -7.87
C ALA A 149 -1.87 -15.95 -9.20
N PRO A 150 -1.20 -16.73 -10.06
CA PRO A 150 -0.67 -16.22 -11.32
C PRO A 150 -1.80 -15.68 -12.21
N GLY A 151 -1.61 -14.47 -12.76
CA GLY A 151 -2.55 -13.84 -13.69
C GLY A 151 -3.42 -12.72 -13.11
N TYR A 152 -3.34 -12.43 -11.81
CA TYR A 152 -4.07 -11.33 -11.17
C TYR A 152 -3.11 -10.27 -10.63
N THR A 153 -3.50 -8.99 -10.71
CA THR A 153 -2.72 -7.85 -10.16
C THR A 153 -2.97 -7.64 -8.65
N LEU A 154 -4.13 -8.03 -8.13
CA LEU A 154 -4.46 -8.01 -6.70
C LEU A 154 -5.20 -9.29 -6.31
N VAL A 155 -4.71 -9.98 -5.28
CA VAL A 155 -5.32 -11.21 -4.74
C VAL A 155 -5.42 -11.10 -3.24
N VAL A 156 -6.61 -11.35 -2.70
CA VAL A 156 -6.86 -11.39 -1.25
C VAL A 156 -7.39 -12.77 -0.88
N ASN A 157 -6.69 -13.47 0.00
CA ASN A 157 -7.15 -14.68 0.64
C ASN A 157 -7.74 -14.33 2.01
N GLY A 158 -9.05 -14.10 2.02
CA GLY A 158 -9.80 -13.58 3.17
C GLY A 158 -10.92 -12.64 2.71
N THR A 159 -11.51 -11.91 3.64
CA THR A 159 -12.56 -10.92 3.34
C THR A 159 -11.94 -9.68 2.67
N ALA A 160 -12.51 -9.27 1.54
CA ALA A 160 -12.19 -8.03 0.85
C ALA A 160 -13.48 -7.35 0.40
N ALA A 161 -13.54 -6.03 0.51
CA ALA A 161 -14.66 -5.23 0.00
C ALA A 161 -14.20 -4.37 -1.16
N LYS A 162 -15.00 -4.33 -2.23
CA LYS A 162 -14.94 -3.28 -3.25
C LYS A 162 -16.09 -2.31 -2.92
N THR A 163 -15.79 -1.03 -2.73
CA THR A 163 -16.78 -0.02 -2.30
C THR A 163 -17.85 0.25 -3.37
N ASP A 164 -17.60 -0.17 -4.61
CA ASP A 164 -18.48 -0.07 -5.76
C ASP A 164 -18.54 -1.41 -6.53
N GLY A 165 -19.65 -1.64 -7.24
CA GLY A 165 -20.04 -2.96 -7.77
C GLY A 165 -19.05 -3.65 -8.73
N GLY A 166 -19.16 -4.97 -8.80
CA GLY A 166 -18.38 -5.86 -9.67
C GLY A 166 -18.18 -7.24 -9.02
N SER A 167 -18.09 -8.31 -9.82
CA SER A 167 -17.73 -9.63 -9.28
C SER A 167 -16.21 -9.79 -9.30
N TRP A 168 -15.63 -10.19 -8.16
CA TRP A 168 -14.25 -10.66 -8.14
C TRP A 168 -14.12 -11.90 -9.04
N SER A 169 -12.99 -12.04 -9.73
CA SER A 169 -12.66 -13.32 -10.34
C SER A 169 -12.38 -14.34 -9.24
N VAL A 170 -13.04 -15.50 -9.29
CA VAL A 170 -12.92 -16.55 -8.29
C VAL A 170 -12.18 -17.73 -8.90
N LEU A 171 -11.16 -18.25 -8.20
CA LEU A 171 -10.45 -19.46 -8.59
C LEU A 171 -11.41 -20.65 -8.55
N SER A 172 -11.64 -21.30 -9.70
CA SER A 172 -12.77 -22.23 -9.87
C SER A 172 -12.40 -23.54 -10.60
N ASP A 173 -11.11 -23.77 -10.89
CA ASP A 173 -10.62 -24.98 -11.57
C ASP A 173 -10.94 -26.24 -10.75
N LEU A 174 -11.35 -27.32 -11.42
CA LEU A 174 -11.72 -28.59 -10.78
C LEU A 174 -10.59 -29.16 -9.91
N ARG A 175 -9.33 -28.95 -10.28
CA ARG A 175 -8.15 -29.43 -9.52
C ARG A 175 -7.99 -28.74 -8.17
N LEU A 176 -8.70 -27.65 -7.94
CA LEU A 176 -8.70 -26.89 -6.69
C LEU A 176 -9.90 -27.23 -5.79
N LYS A 177 -10.71 -28.23 -6.15
CA LYS A 177 -12.01 -28.49 -5.53
C LYS A 177 -12.22 -29.96 -5.22
N ASP A 178 -12.70 -30.22 -4.01
CA ASP A 178 -13.39 -31.46 -3.66
C ASP A 178 -14.90 -31.25 -3.81
N LEU A 179 -15.57 -32.13 -4.57
CA LEU A 179 -17.01 -32.03 -4.77
C LEU A 179 -17.77 -32.59 -3.57
N VAL A 180 -18.57 -31.75 -2.92
CA VAL A 180 -19.31 -32.09 -1.69
C VAL A 180 -20.82 -32.28 -1.89
N GLY A 181 -21.37 -31.92 -3.06
CA GLY A 181 -22.79 -32.06 -3.36
C GLY A 181 -23.27 -31.07 -4.43
N ASN A 182 -24.56 -31.19 -4.78
CA ASN A 182 -25.25 -30.21 -5.63
C ASN A 182 -25.72 -29.02 -4.80
N TYR A 183 -25.95 -27.90 -5.48
CA TYR A 183 -26.61 -26.73 -4.90
C TYR A 183 -28.02 -26.65 -5.48
N ASP A 184 -29.03 -26.86 -4.62
CA ASP A 184 -30.39 -27.18 -5.06
C ASP A 184 -31.39 -26.01 -4.97
N LYS A 185 -30.98 -24.86 -4.43
CA LYS A 185 -31.85 -23.67 -4.41
C LYS A 185 -32.15 -23.20 -5.84
N GLY A 186 -33.37 -22.74 -6.08
CA GLY A 186 -33.90 -22.54 -7.41
C GLY A 186 -35.04 -21.52 -7.47
N LEU A 187 -36.07 -21.80 -8.28
CA LEU A 187 -37.12 -20.83 -8.60
C LEU A 187 -37.84 -20.32 -7.35
N LYS A 188 -38.16 -21.22 -6.43
CA LYS A 188 -38.86 -20.89 -5.19
C LYS A 188 -38.10 -19.83 -4.39
N GLU A 189 -36.83 -20.05 -4.09
CA GLU A 189 -36.02 -19.11 -3.30
C GLU A 189 -35.79 -17.79 -4.04
N ILE A 190 -35.67 -17.83 -5.37
CA ILE A 190 -35.54 -16.62 -6.18
C ILE A 190 -36.83 -15.77 -6.15
N LEU A 191 -38.01 -16.39 -6.14
CA LEU A 191 -39.28 -15.67 -6.08
C LEU A 191 -39.53 -15.02 -4.71
N ASP A 192 -38.92 -15.53 -3.65
CA ASP A 192 -39.01 -14.96 -2.30
C ASP A 192 -38.10 -13.71 -2.11
N LEU A 193 -37.19 -13.44 -3.06
CA LEU A 193 -36.30 -12.27 -3.00
C LEU A 193 -36.98 -10.99 -3.47
N GLN A 194 -36.70 -9.89 -2.76
CA GLN A 194 -37.16 -8.55 -3.13
C GLN A 194 -35.99 -7.67 -3.58
N ALA A 195 -35.93 -7.38 -4.88
CA ALA A 195 -35.00 -6.36 -5.41
C ALA A 195 -35.45 -4.96 -4.98
N VAL A 196 -34.50 -4.12 -4.58
CA VAL A 196 -34.73 -2.75 -4.12
C VAL A 196 -33.83 -1.77 -4.85
N ARG A 197 -34.27 -0.52 -4.92
CA ARG A 197 -33.42 0.63 -5.24
C ARG A 197 -33.10 1.36 -3.95
N PHE A 198 -31.85 1.77 -3.76
CA PHE A 198 -31.43 2.48 -2.57
C PHE A 198 -30.30 3.46 -2.87
N THR A 199 -30.14 4.46 -2.00
CA THR A 199 -28.93 5.27 -1.89
C THR A 199 -28.32 5.02 -0.51
N TYR A 200 -27.01 5.20 -0.37
CA TYR A 200 -26.40 5.19 0.95
C TYR A 200 -26.79 6.45 1.72
N LYS A 201 -26.99 6.31 3.03
CA LYS A 201 -27.29 7.44 3.93
C LYS A 201 -26.09 8.39 3.98
N GLU A 202 -26.36 9.69 3.99
CA GLU A 202 -25.35 10.70 4.29
C GLU A 202 -24.75 10.44 5.69
N GLY A 203 -23.43 10.55 5.81
CA GLY A 203 -22.72 10.33 7.08
C GLY A 203 -22.73 8.87 7.60
N ASN A 204 -22.98 7.88 6.73
CA ASN A 204 -22.92 6.47 7.14
C ASN A 204 -21.52 6.08 7.68
N SER A 205 -21.48 5.16 8.65
CA SER A 205 -20.25 4.78 9.37
C SER A 205 -19.16 4.17 8.50
N ARG A 206 -19.49 3.69 7.30
CA ARG A 206 -18.55 3.13 6.30
C ARG A 206 -18.15 4.14 5.22
N GLN A 207 -18.55 5.42 5.35
CA GLN A 207 -18.22 6.53 4.45
C GLN A 207 -18.54 6.23 2.97
N LEU A 208 -19.58 5.43 2.74
CA LEU A 208 -20.04 5.07 1.40
C LEU A 208 -20.70 6.27 0.72
N THR A 209 -20.53 6.40 -0.59
CA THR A 209 -20.97 7.57 -1.35
C THR A 209 -22.50 7.73 -1.33
N PRO A 210 -23.03 8.84 -0.79
CA PRO A 210 -24.47 9.13 -0.83
C PRO A 210 -24.91 9.54 -2.26
N ASP A 211 -26.22 9.65 -2.47
CA ASP A 211 -26.86 10.21 -3.67
C ASP A 211 -26.60 9.52 -5.01
N VAL A 212 -25.88 8.39 -5.02
CA VAL A 212 -25.78 7.51 -6.18
C VAL A 212 -26.80 6.39 -6.03
N GLU A 213 -27.81 6.36 -6.92
CA GLU A 213 -28.81 5.29 -6.93
C GLU A 213 -28.13 3.94 -7.23
N GLN A 214 -28.41 2.97 -6.37
CA GLN A 214 -27.98 1.58 -6.49
C GLN A 214 -29.19 0.67 -6.63
N ILE A 215 -28.98 -0.48 -7.29
CA ILE A 215 -29.95 -1.57 -7.39
C ILE A 215 -29.34 -2.77 -6.69
N GLY A 216 -30.09 -3.41 -5.81
CA GLY A 216 -29.61 -4.59 -5.11
C GLY A 216 -30.64 -5.19 -4.18
N PHE A 217 -30.16 -5.77 -3.09
CA PHE A 217 -30.96 -6.45 -2.09
C PHE A 217 -30.58 -5.97 -0.70
N ILE A 218 -31.51 -6.08 0.25
CA ILE A 218 -31.22 -5.87 1.66
C ILE A 218 -30.60 -7.14 2.23
N ALA A 219 -29.38 -7.07 2.75
CA ALA A 219 -28.64 -8.24 3.25
C ALA A 219 -29.42 -9.05 4.29
N GLN A 220 -30.15 -8.37 5.19
CA GLN A 220 -30.98 -9.00 6.22
C GLN A 220 -32.15 -9.80 5.64
N ASP A 221 -32.70 -9.37 4.50
CA ASP A 221 -33.79 -10.09 3.83
C ASP A 221 -33.25 -11.27 3.04
N VAL A 222 -32.11 -11.08 2.36
CA VAL A 222 -31.40 -12.17 1.69
C VAL A 222 -31.01 -13.25 2.69
N GLN A 223 -30.48 -12.91 3.86
CA GLN A 223 -30.00 -13.88 4.85
C GLN A 223 -31.07 -14.87 5.30
N LYS A 224 -32.35 -14.47 5.30
CA LYS A 224 -33.48 -15.36 5.64
C LYS A 224 -33.69 -16.48 4.61
N ILE A 225 -33.28 -16.26 3.36
CA ILE A 225 -33.50 -17.13 2.21
C ILE A 225 -32.19 -17.81 1.78
N PHE A 226 -31.10 -17.05 1.74
CA PHE A 226 -29.73 -17.43 1.41
C PHE A 226 -28.78 -17.07 2.56
N PRO A 227 -28.83 -17.78 3.71
CA PRO A 227 -27.91 -17.53 4.82
C PRO A 227 -26.44 -17.65 4.41
N GLU A 228 -26.11 -18.56 3.48
CA GLU A 228 -24.76 -18.76 2.93
C GLU A 228 -24.27 -17.62 2.03
N ALA A 229 -25.16 -16.71 1.64
CA ALA A 229 -24.80 -15.54 0.84
C ALA A 229 -24.46 -14.32 1.71
N VAL A 230 -24.58 -14.41 3.03
CA VAL A 230 -24.47 -13.27 3.94
C VAL A 230 -23.58 -13.59 5.12
N ASP A 231 -22.51 -12.82 5.26
CA ASP A 231 -21.55 -12.94 6.37
C ASP A 231 -21.63 -11.70 7.27
N GLU A 232 -21.43 -11.89 8.58
CA GLU A 232 -21.35 -10.79 9.54
C GLU A 232 -19.89 -10.37 9.75
N CYS A 233 -19.62 -9.08 9.52
CA CYS A 233 -18.32 -8.49 9.79
C CYS A 233 -18.07 -8.33 11.29
N LYS A 234 -16.80 -8.15 11.68
CA LYS A 234 -16.41 -7.91 13.09
C LYS A 234 -17.06 -6.67 13.71
N ASP A 235 -17.49 -5.72 12.89
CA ASP A 235 -18.18 -4.49 13.29
C ASP A 235 -19.72 -4.65 13.35
N GLY A 236 -20.25 -5.86 13.10
CA GLY A 236 -21.67 -6.20 13.17
C GLY A 236 -22.47 -5.87 11.90
N TYR A 237 -21.85 -5.32 10.86
CA TYR A 237 -22.52 -5.11 9.57
C TYR A 237 -22.49 -6.39 8.73
N LEU A 238 -23.54 -6.60 7.94
CA LEU A 238 -23.65 -7.73 7.03
C LEU A 238 -23.06 -7.42 5.67
N ASP A 239 -22.19 -8.30 5.18
CA ASP A 239 -21.71 -8.31 3.81
C ASP A 239 -22.51 -9.32 2.99
N PHE A 240 -22.77 -8.99 1.72
CA PHE A 240 -23.59 -9.81 0.83
C PHE A 240 -22.80 -10.27 -0.39
N ASN A 241 -22.74 -11.59 -0.56
CA ASN A 241 -22.18 -12.27 -1.72
C ASN A 241 -23.30 -12.68 -2.68
N MET A 242 -23.35 -12.05 -3.86
CA MET A 242 -24.36 -12.38 -4.89
C MET A 242 -24.19 -13.78 -5.50
N HIS A 243 -23.04 -14.44 -5.35
CA HIS A 243 -22.73 -15.67 -6.07
C HIS A 243 -23.73 -16.82 -5.83
N PRO A 244 -24.13 -17.17 -4.58
CA PRO A 244 -25.12 -18.22 -4.36
C PRO A 244 -26.48 -17.91 -4.97
N VAL A 245 -26.89 -16.63 -4.99
CA VAL A 245 -28.12 -16.17 -5.65
C VAL A 245 -28.02 -16.33 -7.17
N ASN A 246 -26.89 -15.97 -7.77
CA ASN A 246 -26.64 -16.15 -9.20
C ASN A 246 -26.66 -17.64 -9.61
N VAL A 247 -26.10 -18.52 -8.78
CA VAL A 247 -26.15 -19.97 -9.03
C VAL A 247 -27.59 -20.49 -8.90
N ALA A 248 -28.35 -20.05 -7.90
CA ALA A 248 -29.77 -20.40 -7.78
C ALA A 248 -30.61 -19.90 -8.96
N MET A 249 -30.28 -18.72 -9.51
CA MET A 249 -30.94 -18.20 -10.71
C MET A 249 -30.75 -19.12 -11.92
N VAL A 250 -29.60 -19.79 -12.06
CA VAL A 250 -29.38 -20.80 -13.11
C VAL A 250 -30.34 -21.99 -12.93
N ASN A 251 -30.55 -22.45 -11.70
CA ASN A 251 -31.51 -23.52 -11.40
C ASN A 251 -32.95 -23.06 -11.66
N ALA A 252 -33.31 -21.86 -11.21
CA ALA A 252 -34.64 -21.26 -11.46
C ALA A 252 -34.98 -21.20 -12.95
N ILE A 253 -34.02 -20.82 -13.80
CA ILE A 253 -34.21 -20.79 -15.26
C ILE A 253 -34.43 -22.20 -15.83
N LYS A 254 -33.70 -23.21 -15.32
CA LYS A 254 -33.91 -24.61 -15.72
C LYS A 254 -35.30 -25.11 -15.32
N GLU A 255 -35.75 -24.79 -14.12
CA GLU A 255 -37.09 -25.13 -13.61
C GLU A 255 -38.18 -24.48 -14.45
N LEU A 256 -38.10 -23.16 -14.68
CA LEU A 256 -39.04 -22.43 -15.55
C LEU A 256 -39.09 -23.02 -16.96
N LYS A 257 -37.93 -23.44 -17.51
CA LYS A 257 -37.87 -24.07 -18.82
C LYS A 257 -38.57 -25.43 -18.83
N ALA A 258 -38.43 -26.22 -17.77
CA ALA A 258 -39.12 -27.50 -17.63
C ALA A 258 -40.64 -27.30 -17.57
N GLU A 259 -41.12 -26.36 -16.74
CA GLU A 259 -42.54 -26.01 -16.66
C GLU A 259 -43.10 -25.50 -17.99
N ASN A 260 -42.34 -24.65 -18.70
CA ASN A 260 -42.73 -24.16 -20.02
C ASN A 260 -42.90 -25.29 -21.05
N ASN A 261 -42.03 -26.30 -21.01
CA ASN A 261 -42.12 -27.45 -21.88
C ASN A 261 -43.35 -28.31 -21.55
N ASP A 262 -43.66 -28.52 -20.26
CA ASP A 262 -44.88 -29.24 -19.84
C ASP A 262 -46.16 -28.51 -20.30
N LEU A 263 -46.21 -27.19 -20.09
CA LEU A 263 -47.33 -26.37 -20.53
C LEU A 263 -47.53 -26.44 -22.05
N LYS A 264 -46.44 -26.40 -22.84
CA LYS A 264 -46.51 -26.56 -24.30
C LYS A 264 -47.03 -27.93 -24.72
N ALA A 265 -46.56 -29.00 -24.09
CA ALA A 265 -47.03 -30.36 -24.38
C ALA A 265 -48.53 -30.53 -24.05
N ARG A 266 -49.00 -29.89 -22.97
CA ARG A 266 -50.43 -29.88 -22.61
C ARG A 266 -51.27 -29.09 -23.60
N LEU A 267 -50.77 -27.95 -24.08
CA LEU A 267 -51.43 -27.16 -25.13
C LEU A 267 -51.56 -27.96 -26.43
N GLU A 268 -50.48 -28.57 -26.91
CA GLU A 268 -50.50 -29.41 -28.13
C GLU A 268 -51.51 -30.55 -28.01
N LYS A 269 -51.60 -31.18 -26.83
CA LYS A 269 -52.59 -32.24 -26.57
C LYS A 269 -54.03 -31.71 -26.62
N LEU A 270 -54.29 -30.54 -26.04
CA LEU A 270 -55.62 -29.92 -26.07
C LEU A 270 -56.01 -29.49 -27.48
N GLU A 271 -55.10 -28.88 -28.22
CA GLU A 271 -55.30 -28.48 -29.63
C GLU A 271 -55.64 -29.71 -30.49
N SER A 272 -54.92 -30.82 -30.31
CA SER A 272 -55.22 -32.07 -31.02
C SER A 272 -56.60 -32.65 -30.70
N ILE A 273 -57.09 -32.52 -29.46
CA ILE A 273 -58.44 -32.96 -29.08
C ILE A 273 -59.49 -32.09 -29.76
N ILE A 274 -59.32 -30.76 -29.72
CA ILE A 274 -60.24 -29.80 -30.35
C ILE A 274 -60.34 -30.05 -31.86
N ASP A 275 -59.20 -30.24 -32.55
CA ASP A 275 -59.17 -30.54 -33.98
C ASP A 275 -59.88 -31.85 -34.33
N THR A 276 -59.87 -32.82 -33.42
CA THR A 276 -60.56 -34.10 -33.60
C THR A 276 -62.07 -33.94 -33.41
N GLU A 277 -62.51 -33.13 -32.46
CA GLU A 277 -63.93 -32.83 -32.22
C GLU A 277 -64.53 -31.94 -33.30
N ALA A 278 -63.79 -30.95 -33.83
CA ALA A 278 -64.25 -30.09 -34.92
C ALA A 278 -64.43 -30.81 -36.27
N LYS A 279 -63.88 -32.03 -36.41
CA LYS A 279 -64.01 -32.89 -37.60
C LYS A 279 -65.13 -33.93 -37.48
N ARG A 280 -65.81 -34.01 -36.33
CA ARG A 280 -67.00 -34.84 -36.12
C ARG A 280 -68.28 -34.07 -36.43
#